data_AF-A0A0Q5XRN5-F1
#
_entry.id   AF-A0A0Q5XRN5-F1
#
_cell.length_a   1.000
_cell.length_b   1.000
_cell.length_c   1.000
_cell.angle_alpha   90.00
_cell.angle_beta   90.00
_cell.angle_gamma   90.00
#
_symmetry.space_group_name_H-M   'P 1'
#
loop_
_entity.id
_entity.type
_entity.pdbx_description
1 polymer ?
#
loop_
_entity_poly.entity_id
_entity_poly.type
_entity_poly.pdbx_seq_one_letter_code
_entity_poly.pdbx_strand_id
1 'polypeptide(L)' 'MKIWMILYVGFHVGGSVGPLPYDMAECQDRAVVMNEQLAKSRKQPATLAKMKKLQSSVPLKDWRFVCEARATRPKLKSL' A
#
# COMPACT_ATOMS: atom_id res chain seq x y z
N MET A 1 -2.04 -0.82 -21.31
CA MET A 1 -2.26 -1.03 -19.86
C MET A 1 -1.52 0.06 -19.09
N LYS A 2 -1.96 0.46 -17.90
CA LYS A 2 -1.33 1.52 -17.09
C LYS A 2 -0.75 0.93 -15.81
N ILE A 3 0.35 1.47 -15.30
CA ILE A 3 0.98 1.00 -14.06
C ILE A 3 0.40 1.75 -12.86
N TRP A 4 0.08 1.00 -11.82
CA TRP A 4 -0.47 1.49 -10.57
C TRP A 4 0.31 0.91 -9.39
N MET A 5 0.62 1.76 -8.42
CA MET A 5 1.12 1.31 -7.12
C MET A 5 -0.08 1.15 -6.19
N ILE A 6 -0.25 -0.05 -5.66
CA ILE A 6 -1.42 -0.48 -4.91
C ILE A 6 -0.99 -0.81 -3.48
N LEU A 7 -1.64 -0.18 -2.50
CA LEU A 7 -1.52 -0.59 -1.11
C LEU A 7 -2.55 -1.69 -0.83
N TYR A 8 -2.06 -2.89 -0.58
CA TYR A 8 -2.86 -3.98 -0.05
C TYR A 8 -2.86 -3.94 1.47
N VAL A 9 -4.02 -4.27 2.05
CA VAL A 9 -4.25 -4.44 3.47
C VAL A 9 -4.94 -5.80 3.63
N GLY A 10 -4.16 -6.82 3.98
CA GLY A 10 -4.62 -8.21 3.87
C GLY A 10 -4.93 -8.58 2.41
N PHE A 11 -6.17 -9.00 2.15
CA PHE A 11 -6.66 -9.34 0.81
C PHE A 11 -7.41 -8.20 0.11
N HIS A 12 -7.46 -7.00 0.71
CA HIS A 12 -8.21 -5.86 0.21
C HIS A 12 -7.29 -4.76 -0.28
N VAL A 13 -7.78 -3.94 -1.21
CA VAL A 13 -7.07 -2.73 -1.66
C VAL A 13 -7.39 -1.59 -0.69
N GLY A 14 -6.40 -1.22 0.13
CA GLY A 14 -6.48 -0.09 1.04
C GLY A 14 -6.09 1.25 0.40
N GLY A 15 -5.43 1.23 -0.77
CA GLY A 15 -5.01 2.45 -1.47
C GLY A 15 -4.53 2.20 -2.90
N SER A 16 -4.60 3.21 -3.77
CA SER A 16 -4.00 3.16 -5.11
C SER A 16 -3.47 4.52 -5.57
N VAL A 17 -2.27 4.51 -6.17
CA VAL A 17 -1.57 5.67 -6.74
C VAL A 17 -1.24 5.38 -8.21
N GLY A 18 -1.63 6.29 -9.10
CA GLY A 18 -1.39 6.20 -10.54
C GLY A 18 -2.43 6.94 -11.40
N PRO A 19 -2.39 6.77 -12.74
CA PRO A 19 -1.40 5.98 -13.47
C PRO A 19 -0.01 6.62 -13.37
N LEU A 20 1.01 5.79 -13.21
CA LEU A 20 2.37 6.24 -12.97
C LEU A 20 3.09 6.46 -14.31
N PRO A 21 3.92 7.52 -14.44
CA PRO A 21 4.59 7.85 -15.70
C PRO A 21 5.82 6.98 -15.97
N TYR A 22 6.31 6.29 -14.95
CA TYR A 22 7.48 5.42 -14.99
C TYR A 22 7.12 3.96 -15.29
N ASP A 23 8.14 3.15 -15.58
CA ASP A 23 8.00 1.75 -15.95
C ASP A 23 7.81 0.81 -14.73
N MET A 24 7.72 -0.49 -15.00
CA MET A 24 7.48 -1.48 -13.95
C MET A 24 8.67 -1.62 -12.99
N ALA A 25 9.90 -1.44 -13.48
CA ALA A 25 11.10 -1.58 -12.67
C ALA A 25 11.20 -0.43 -11.66
N GLU A 26 11.06 0.83 -12.11
CA GLU A 26 11.08 1.98 -11.21
C GLU A 26 9.90 1.93 -10.21
N CYS A 27 8.74 1.43 -10.64
CA CYS A 27 7.63 1.20 -9.72
C CYS A 27 8.00 0.24 -8.59
N GLN A 28 8.62 -0.90 -8.93
CA GLN A 28 9.01 -1.91 -7.96
C GLN A 28 10.03 -1.37 -6.95
N ASP A 29 11.04 -0.62 -7.41
CA ASP A 29 12.02 0.01 -6.52
C ASP A 29 11.36 0.98 -5.53
N ARG A 30 10.43 1.80 -6.01
CA ARG A 30 9.65 2.70 -5.15
C ARG A 30 8.77 1.92 -4.18
N ALA A 31 8.15 0.82 -4.61
CA ALA A 31 7.35 -0.03 -3.73
C ALA A 31 8.20 -0.68 -2.63
N VAL A 32 9.44 -1.08 -2.92
CA VAL A 32 10.39 -1.58 -1.91
C VAL A 32 10.66 -0.51 -0.86
N VAL A 33 11.01 0.71 -1.27
CA VAL A 33 11.26 1.83 -0.33
C VAL A 33 10.04 2.12 0.54
N MET A 34 8.83 2.12 -0.05
CA MET A 34 7.59 2.33 0.70
C MET A 34 7.31 1.19 1.69
N ASN A 35 7.58 -0.06 1.32
CA ASN A 35 7.45 -1.21 2.20
C ASN A 35 8.45 -1.17 3.37
N GLU A 36 9.69 -0.69 3.14
CA GLU A 36 10.65 -0.47 4.22
C GLU A 36 10.20 0.64 5.18
N GLN A 37 9.67 1.74 4.67
CA GLN A 37 9.10 2.82 5.49
C GLN A 37 7.92 2.33 6.33
N LEU A 38 7.07 1.48 5.75
CA LEU A 38 5.96 0.84 6.43
C LEU A 38 6.46 -0.10 7.54
N ALA A 39 7.50 -0.90 7.25
CA ALA A 39 8.14 -1.76 8.25
C ALA A 39 8.79 -0.97 9.39
N LYS A 40 9.39 0.20 9.11
CA LYS A 40 9.89 1.13 10.14
C LYS A 40 8.74 1.72 10.97
N SER A 41 7.64 2.08 10.32
CA SER A 41 6.44 2.61 10.97
C SER A 41 5.78 1.61 11.93
N ARG A 42 5.89 0.30 11.68
CA ARG A 42 5.46 -0.76 12.62
C ARG A 42 6.16 -0.66 13.99
N LYS A 43 7.35 -0.07 14.05
CA LYS A 43 8.11 0.11 15.29
C LYS A 43 7.76 1.42 16.02
N GLN A 44 6.85 2.24 15.47
CA GLN A 44 6.47 3.52 16.07
C GLN A 44 5.19 3.40 16.92
N PRO A 45 5.26 3.59 18.25
CA PRO A 45 4.11 3.42 19.14
C PRO A 45 2.98 4.43 18.87
N ALA A 46 3.29 5.65 18.42
CA ALA A 46 2.29 6.66 18.08
C ALA A 46 1.42 6.26 16.88
N THR A 47 2.01 5.60 15.88
CA THR A 47 1.31 5.10 14.70
C THR A 47 0.38 3.94 15.07
N LEU A 48 0.86 3.01 15.90
CA LEU A 48 0.04 1.91 16.42
C LEU A 48 -1.15 2.41 17.27
N ALA A 49 -0.95 3.45 18.07
CA ALA A 49 -2.01 4.06 18.88
C ALA A 49 -3.11 4.72 18.00
N LYS A 50 -2.72 5.43 16.94
CA LYS A 50 -3.67 6.00 15.97
C LYS A 50 -4.46 4.92 15.24
N MET A 51 -3.83 3.80 14.86
CA MET A 51 -4.51 2.68 14.21
C MET A 51 -5.52 1.99 15.12
N LYS A 52 -5.17 1.76 16.40
CA LYS A 52 -6.12 1.22 17.39
C LYS A 52 -7.34 2.13 17.56
N LYS A 53 -7.13 3.45 17.58
CA LYS A 53 -8.22 4.44 17.65
C LYS A 53 -9.12 4.44 16.40
N LEU A 54 -8.54 4.16 15.23
CA LEU A 54 -9.26 4.08 13.96
C LEU A 54 -9.99 2.75 13.73
N GLN A 55 -10.00 1.82 14.71
CA GLN A 55 -10.61 0.49 14.60
C GLN A 55 -10.20 -0.28 13.33
N SER A 56 -8.99 -0.05 12.82
CA SER A 56 -8.52 -0.80 11.66
C SER A 56 -8.27 -2.25 12.11
N SER A 57 -9.14 -3.16 11.67
CA SER A 57 -9.14 -4.59 12.03
C SER A 57 -7.94 -5.36 11.47
N VAL A 58 -7.20 -4.76 10.52
CA VAL A 58 -6.09 -5.43 9.83
C VAL A 58 -4.74 -4.98 10.38
N PRO A 59 -3.93 -5.91 10.93
CA PRO A 59 -2.65 -5.55 11.51
C PRO A 59 -1.68 -5.05 10.44
N LEU A 60 -0.85 -4.07 10.79
CA LEU A 60 0.08 -3.40 9.89
C LEU A 60 1.07 -4.36 9.20
N LYS A 61 1.23 -5.59 9.72
CA LYS A 61 2.01 -6.67 9.12
C LYS A 61 1.49 -7.11 7.74
N ASP A 62 0.18 -7.01 7.54
CA ASP A 62 -0.51 -7.45 6.32
C ASP A 62 -0.63 -6.31 5.29
N TRP A 63 -0.04 -5.15 5.59
CA TRP A 63 0.01 -4.02 4.70
C TRP A 63 1.25 -4.14 3.80
N ARG A 64 1.06 -3.95 2.48
CA ARG A 64 2.14 -3.98 1.48
C ARG A 64 1.82 -3.16 0.25
N PHE A 65 2.80 -2.42 -0.27
CA PHE A 65 2.74 -1.79 -1.58
C PHE A 65 3.18 -2.79 -2.68
N VAL A 66 2.40 -2.86 -3.76
CA VAL A 66 2.62 -3.73 -4.92
C VAL A 66 2.38 -2.94 -6.20
N CYS A 67 3.20 -3.17 -7.22
CA CYS A 67 3.01 -2.59 -8.54
C CYS A 67 2.26 -3.54 -9.46
N GLU A 68 1.21 -3.04 -10.13
CA GLU A 68 0.41 -3.83 -11.06
C GLU A 68 0.09 -3.05 -12.33
N ALA A 69 0.12 -3.76 -13.46
CA ALA A 69 -0.40 -3.25 -14.72
C ALA A 69 -1.91 -3.51 -14.78
N ARG A 70 -2.72 -2.45 -14.82
CA ARG A 70 -4.17 -2.53 -14.94
C ARG A 70 -4.70 -1.63 -16.04
N ALA A 71 -5.79 -2.05 -16.69
CA ALA A 71 -6.51 -1.22 -17.65
C ALA A 71 -7.16 -0.01 -16.96
N THR A 72 -7.66 -0.21 -15.74
CA THR A 72 -8.41 0.79 -14.96
C THR A 72 -7.82 0.96 -13.56
N ARG A 73 -8.15 2.09 -12.92
CA ARG A 73 -7.73 2.38 -11.55
C ARG A 73 -8.25 1.30 -10.60
N PRO A 74 -7.39 0.70 -9.74
CA PRO A 74 -7.84 -0.22 -8.70
C PRO A 74 -8.83 0.49 -7.77
N LYS A 75 -10.02 -0.09 -7.65
CA LYS A 75 -11.06 0.41 -6.73
C LYS A 75 -10.68 0.03 -5.31
N LEU A 76 -10.87 0.96 -4.37
CA LEU A 76 -10.79 0.68 -2.95
C LEU A 76 -11.92 -0.30 -2.61
N LYS A 77 -11.58 -1.44 -1.99
CA LYS A 77 -12.58 -2.32 -1.39
C LYS A 77 -12.62 -1.96 0.09
N SER A 78 -13.79 -1.56 0.59
CA SER A 78 -13.96 -1.32 2.03
C SER A 78 -13.50 -2.55 2.81
N LEU A 79 -12.69 -2.29 3.83
CA LEU A 79 -12.25 -3.25 4.84
C LEU A 79 -13.35 -3.47 5.87
#